data_AF-A0A350DN43-F1
#
_entry.id   AF-A0A350DN43-F1
#
_cell.length_a   1.000
_cell.length_b   1.000
_cell.length_c   1.000
_cell.angle_alpha   90.00
_cell.angle_beta   90.00
_cell.angle_gamma   90.00
#
_symmetry.space_group_name_H-M   'P 1'
#
loop_
_entity.id
_entity.type
_entity.pdbx_description
1 polymer ?
#
loop_
_entity_poly.entity_id
_entity_poly.type
_entity_poly.pdbx_seq_one_letter_code
_entity_poly.pdbx_strand_id
1 'polypeptide(L)'
;MKNESVNRIKSLMENEKYIEKKVNALSIYNVYWCLYELGWRRQLPTETVLKNDSFCKLQLIRILKEQRYSVRSLNIFLEVSAENSIPLPYVKWFYEDARAALWLKMVLENTINSSEPIISKSDISIFIHDVIFNKKLLILDKKIVEENSNSQVKLKKITLKSLKDAYLLSQVNSKDIKWLTSKSNSSVKINHIYQYMNKLHDLNNLRRNKESKKKNGGRKTNINKAGCQQALICSDTIKFKETDTAMRLSHILASLDYW
;
A
#
# COMPACT_ATOMS: atom_id res chain seq x y z
N MET A 1 22.84 18.26 47.35
CA MET A 1 21.90 17.15 47.05
C MET A 1 20.48 17.60 46.67
N LYS A 2 19.79 18.53 47.36
CA LYS A 2 18.44 18.99 46.93
C LYS A 2 18.42 19.71 45.56
N ASN A 3 19.39 20.58 45.27
CA ASN A 3 19.42 21.35 44.01
C ASN A 3 19.70 20.51 42.75
N GLU A 4 20.46 19.41 42.87
CA GLU A 4 20.72 18.51 41.73
C GLU A 4 19.47 17.74 41.32
N SER A 5 18.64 17.33 42.29
CA SER A 5 17.37 16.64 42.02
C SER A 5 16.37 17.55 41.29
N VAL A 6 16.28 18.82 41.67
CA VAL A 6 15.40 19.82 41.04
C VAL A 6 15.88 20.16 39.63
N ASN A 7 17.20 20.35 39.44
CA ASN A 7 17.78 20.60 38.11
C ASN A 7 17.59 19.40 37.17
N ARG A 8 17.68 18.17 37.69
CA ARG A 8 17.45 16.95 36.91
C ARG A 8 15.99 16.81 36.48
N ILE A 9 15.03 17.12 37.35
CA ILE A 9 13.60 17.10 37.02
C ILE A 9 13.27 18.16 35.96
N LYS A 10 13.80 19.38 36.11
CA LYS A 10 13.60 20.46 35.14
C LYS A 10 14.16 20.10 33.76
N SER A 11 15.37 19.56 33.72
CA SER A 11 16.00 19.09 32.47
C SER A 11 15.22 17.95 31.81
N LEU A 12 14.67 17.01 32.59
CA LEU A 12 13.79 15.95 32.07
C LEU A 12 12.52 16.52 31.44
N MET A 13 11.84 17.47 32.10
CA MET A 13 10.64 18.12 31.57
C MET A 13 10.92 18.92 30.28
N GLU A 14 12.08 19.58 30.19
CA GLU A 14 12.50 20.29 28.97
C GLU A 14 12.77 19.33 27.81
N ASN A 15 13.41 18.18 28.07
CA ASN A 15 13.64 17.14 27.07
C ASN A 15 12.33 16.52 26.57
N GLU A 16 11.38 16.23 27.47
CA GLU A 16 10.07 15.70 27.09
C GLU A 16 9.29 16.65 26.18
N LYS A 17 9.26 17.95 26.51
CA LYS A 17 8.65 18.99 25.68
C LYS A 17 9.34 19.10 24.32
N TYR A 18 10.66 18.94 24.28
CA TYR A 18 11.43 18.94 23.03
C TYR A 18 11.07 17.75 22.14
N ILE A 19 10.93 16.54 22.71
CA ILE A 19 10.47 15.34 22.00
C ILE A 19 9.10 15.58 21.37
N GLU A 20 8.12 16.05 22.16
CA GLU A 20 6.77 16.32 21.66
C GLU A 20 6.79 17.33 20.51
N LYS A 21 7.51 18.45 20.67
CA LYS A 21 7.63 19.47 19.63
C LYS A 21 8.21 18.90 18.33
N LYS A 22 9.29 18.12 18.42
CA LYS A 22 9.94 17.53 17.24
C LYS A 22 9.05 16.52 16.55
N VAL A 23 8.44 15.59 17.28
CA VAL A 23 7.57 14.56 16.70
C VAL A 23 6.30 15.16 16.09
N ASN A 24 5.70 16.17 16.73
CA ASN A 24 4.50 16.81 16.21
C ASN A 24 4.74 17.54 14.88
N ALA A 25 5.95 18.06 14.66
CA ALA A 25 6.36 18.69 13.41
C ALA A 25 6.59 17.69 12.26
N LEU A 26 6.72 16.38 12.53
CA LEU A 26 6.90 15.36 11.49
C LEU A 26 5.58 15.09 10.74
N SER A 27 5.70 14.75 9.46
CA SER A 27 4.61 14.14 8.69
C SER A 27 4.34 12.71 9.19
N ILE A 28 3.14 12.19 8.94
CA ILE A 28 2.80 10.82 9.36
C ILE A 28 3.74 9.79 8.71
N TYR A 29 4.12 10.03 7.47
CA TYR A 29 5.11 9.24 6.73
C TYR A 29 6.45 9.12 7.48
N ASN A 30 6.98 10.25 7.96
CA ASN A 30 8.24 10.28 8.70
C ASN A 30 8.10 9.59 10.07
N VAL A 31 6.94 9.73 10.72
CA VAL A 31 6.65 9.06 11.99
C VAL A 31 6.66 7.54 11.82
N TYR A 32 6.07 7.01 10.74
CA TYR A 32 6.15 5.57 10.44
C TYR A 32 7.58 5.08 10.23
N TRP A 33 8.40 5.83 9.49
CA TRP A 33 9.81 5.48 9.33
C TRP A 33 10.54 5.43 10.67
N CYS A 34 10.29 6.40 11.55
CA CYS A 34 10.86 6.41 12.90
C CYS A 34 10.42 5.17 13.70
N LEU A 35 9.12 4.83 13.69
CA LEU A 35 8.61 3.64 14.38
C LEU A 35 9.22 2.35 13.81
N TYR A 36 9.36 2.26 12.49
CA TYR A 36 9.99 1.12 11.83
C TYR A 36 11.48 0.98 12.23
N GLU A 37 12.22 2.09 12.29
CA GLU A 37 13.62 2.13 12.75
C GLU A 37 13.76 1.71 14.22
N LEU A 38 12.82 2.10 15.09
CA LEU A 38 12.78 1.64 16.48
C LEU A 38 12.54 0.12 16.55
N GLY A 39 11.68 -0.42 15.69
CA GLY A 39 11.47 -1.86 15.54
C GLY A 39 12.76 -2.59 15.19
N TRP A 40 13.50 -2.09 14.21
CA TRP A 40 14.80 -2.63 13.81
C TRP A 40 15.83 -2.61 14.94
N ARG A 41 15.84 -1.54 15.74
CA ARG A 41 16.71 -1.40 16.92
C ARG A 41 16.29 -2.27 18.10
N ARG A 42 15.25 -3.10 17.96
CA ARG A 42 14.63 -3.90 19.04
C ARG A 42 14.14 -3.03 20.21
N GLN A 43 13.87 -1.77 19.91
CA GLN A 43 13.35 -0.77 20.84
C GLN A 43 11.81 -0.70 20.81
N LEU A 44 11.21 -1.45 19.90
CA LEU A 44 9.78 -1.63 19.72
C LEU A 44 9.54 -3.05 19.19
N PRO A 45 8.61 -3.85 19.74
CA PRO A 45 8.24 -5.11 19.12
C PRO A 45 7.60 -4.83 17.76
N THR A 46 8.06 -5.51 16.69
CA THR A 46 7.61 -5.25 15.31
C THR A 46 6.08 -5.33 15.15
N GLU A 47 5.44 -6.21 15.93
CA GLU A 47 3.99 -6.43 15.99
C GLU A 47 3.19 -5.22 16.51
N THR A 48 3.86 -4.27 17.19
CA THR A 48 3.21 -3.10 17.79
C THR A 48 3.16 -1.89 16.87
N VAL A 49 3.83 -1.90 15.71
CA VAL A 49 3.65 -0.85 14.70
C VAL A 49 2.31 -1.08 14.02
N LEU A 50 1.25 -0.57 14.66
CA LEU A 50 -0.08 -0.59 14.09
C LEU A 50 -0.05 0.22 12.80
N LYS A 51 -0.53 -0.38 11.71
CA LYS A 51 -0.74 0.27 10.42
C LYS A 51 -1.97 1.21 10.50
N ASN A 52 -1.95 2.13 11.46
CA ASN A 52 -3.01 3.10 11.77
C ASN A 52 -2.42 4.46 12.16
N ASP A 53 -2.56 5.41 11.24
CA ASP A 53 -2.02 6.77 11.27
C ASP A 53 -2.42 7.57 12.52
N SER A 54 -3.57 7.27 13.13
CA SER A 54 -4.18 8.07 14.19
C SER A 54 -3.37 8.08 15.48
N PHE A 55 -2.57 7.04 15.73
CA PHE A 55 -1.85 6.85 17.00
C PHE A 55 -0.34 6.85 16.87
N CYS A 56 0.21 6.86 15.65
CA CYS A 56 1.65 6.72 15.41
C CYS A 56 2.47 7.82 16.10
N LYS A 57 1.98 9.07 16.09
CA LYS A 57 2.69 10.19 16.76
C LYS A 57 2.76 10.00 18.27
N LEU A 58 1.62 9.67 18.88
CA LEU A 58 1.54 9.43 20.33
C LEU A 58 2.42 8.24 20.74
N GLN A 59 2.38 7.16 19.96
CA GLN A 59 3.22 5.99 20.17
C GLN A 59 4.70 6.35 20.10
N LEU A 60 5.13 7.08 19.07
CA LEU A 60 6.52 7.52 18.94
C LEU A 60 6.97 8.41 20.09
N ILE A 61 6.15 9.40 20.48
CA ILE A 61 6.42 10.28 21.64
C ILE A 61 6.61 9.44 22.90
N ARG A 62 5.68 8.53 23.18
CA ARG A 62 5.71 7.66 24.36
C ARG A 62 7.00 6.85 24.43
N ILE A 63 7.37 6.16 23.35
CA ILE A 63 8.59 5.32 23.31
C ILE A 63 9.84 6.17 23.54
N LEU A 64 9.95 7.32 22.86
CA LEU A 64 11.13 8.19 22.98
C LEU A 64 11.29 8.75 24.39
N LYS A 65 10.17 9.08 25.06
CA LYS A 65 10.16 9.51 26.47
C LYS A 65 10.52 8.38 27.43
N GLU A 66 9.91 7.20 27.27
CA GLU A 66 10.19 6.00 28.08
C GLU A 66 11.67 5.60 27.99
N GLN A 67 12.27 5.70 26.81
CA GLN A 67 13.69 5.45 26.58
C GLN A 67 14.61 6.62 26.94
N ARG A 68 14.05 7.73 27.43
CA ARG A 68 14.77 8.91 27.92
C ARG A 68 15.78 9.46 26.91
N TYR A 69 15.35 9.61 25.65
CA TYR A 69 16.19 10.21 24.61
C TYR A 69 16.64 11.63 25.02
N SER A 70 17.95 11.88 24.98
CA SER A 70 18.48 13.24 25.08
C SER A 70 18.19 14.03 23.80
N VAL A 71 18.25 15.37 23.85
CA VAL A 71 18.12 16.24 22.66
C VAL A 71 19.08 15.82 21.54
N ARG A 72 20.35 15.54 21.89
CA ARG A 72 21.36 15.10 20.93
C ARG A 72 21.00 13.75 20.32
N SER A 73 20.66 12.77 21.15
CA SER A 73 20.29 11.43 20.71
C SER A 73 19.05 11.44 19.82
N LEU A 74 18.06 12.28 20.15
CA LEU A 74 16.85 12.44 19.34
C LEU A 74 17.16 12.99 17.96
N ASN A 75 17.96 14.06 17.87
CA ASN A 75 18.31 14.66 16.59
C ASN A 75 19.05 13.67 15.68
N ILE A 76 20.03 12.94 16.23
CA ILE A 76 20.76 11.88 15.49
C ILE A 76 19.81 10.78 15.02
N PHE A 77 18.89 10.33 15.89
CA PHE A 77 17.91 9.31 15.52
C PHE A 77 17.00 9.75 14.37
N LEU A 78 16.49 10.99 14.42
CA LEU A 78 15.63 11.53 13.37
C LEU A 78 16.39 11.70 12.05
N GLU A 79 17.65 12.11 12.10
CA GLU A 79 18.52 12.24 10.92
C GLU A 79 18.78 10.89 10.26
N VAL A 80 19.24 9.90 11.02
CA VAL A 80 19.47 8.53 10.51
C VAL A 80 18.18 7.91 9.95
N SER A 81 17.04 8.15 10.61
CA SER A 81 15.75 7.68 10.11
C SER A 81 15.37 8.32 8.77
N ALA A 82 15.70 9.61 8.59
CA ALA A 82 15.46 10.30 7.33
C ALA A 82 16.40 9.81 6.22
N GLU A 83 17.68 9.57 6.51
CA GLU A 83 18.65 9.04 5.54
C GLU A 83 18.28 7.65 5.02
N ASN A 84 17.80 6.78 5.91
CA ASN A 84 17.37 5.43 5.57
C ASN A 84 16.00 5.37 4.90
N SER A 85 15.24 6.47 4.93
CA SER A 85 13.90 6.50 4.35
C SER A 85 13.95 6.52 2.81
N ILE A 86 12.88 6.00 2.21
CA ILE A 86 12.56 6.33 0.82
C ILE A 86 11.97 7.75 0.82
N PRO A 87 12.46 8.73 0.05
CA PRO A 87 11.84 10.06 0.04
C PRO A 87 10.39 9.97 -0.44
N LEU A 88 9.49 10.67 0.25
CA LEU A 88 8.06 10.70 -0.09
C LEU A 88 7.79 10.90 -1.59
N PRO A 89 8.48 11.78 -2.35
CA PRO A 89 8.23 11.94 -3.79
C PRO A 89 8.35 10.66 -4.64
N TYR A 90 9.15 9.68 -4.20
CA TYR A 90 9.30 8.39 -4.90
C TYR A 90 8.11 7.46 -4.68
N VAL A 91 7.43 7.57 -3.54
CA VAL A 91 6.34 6.67 -3.14
C VAL A 91 4.97 7.34 -3.16
N LYS A 92 4.90 8.68 -3.19
CA LYS A 92 3.67 9.47 -3.13
C LYS A 92 2.61 9.00 -4.15
N TRP A 93 3.07 8.63 -5.34
CA TRP A 93 2.20 8.23 -6.45
C TRP A 93 1.33 7.00 -6.16
N PHE A 94 1.76 6.10 -5.28
CA PHE A 94 0.97 4.93 -4.84
C PHE A 94 0.65 4.94 -3.34
N TYR A 95 1.37 5.73 -2.54
CA TYR A 95 1.11 5.89 -1.12
C TYR A 95 -0.23 6.59 -0.85
N GLU A 96 -0.58 7.59 -1.66
CA GLU A 96 -1.77 8.43 -1.46
C GLU A 96 -2.90 8.10 -2.46
N ASP A 97 -2.69 7.15 -3.39
CA ASP A 97 -3.63 6.81 -4.46
C ASP A 97 -3.90 5.30 -4.51
N ALA A 98 -5.14 4.91 -4.20
CA ALA A 98 -5.58 3.52 -4.21
C ALA A 98 -5.54 2.88 -5.62
N ARG A 99 -5.80 3.64 -6.70
CA ARG A 99 -5.72 3.11 -8.08
C ARG A 99 -4.29 2.66 -8.39
N ALA A 100 -3.32 3.53 -8.09
CA ALA A 100 -1.91 3.25 -8.27
C ALA A 100 -1.41 2.11 -7.37
N ALA A 101 -1.85 2.06 -6.10
CA ALA A 101 -1.50 0.98 -5.19
C ALA A 101 -2.04 -0.38 -5.67
N LEU A 102 -3.28 -0.42 -6.15
CA LEU A 102 -3.89 -1.64 -6.72
C LEU A 102 -3.18 -2.07 -8.00
N TRP A 103 -2.88 -1.12 -8.90
CA TRP A 103 -2.10 -1.40 -10.11
C TRP A 103 -0.74 -1.99 -9.76
N LEU A 104 -0.05 -1.40 -8.78
CA LEU A 104 1.23 -1.91 -8.29
C LEU A 104 1.08 -3.34 -7.76
N LYS A 105 0.04 -3.63 -6.96
CA LYS A 105 -0.23 -5.00 -6.48
C LYS A 105 -0.44 -5.99 -7.63
N MET A 106 -1.16 -5.61 -8.69
CA MET A 106 -1.38 -6.44 -9.89
C MET A 106 -0.09 -6.69 -10.67
N VAL A 107 0.77 -5.67 -10.80
CA VAL A 107 2.10 -5.84 -11.41
C VAL A 107 2.98 -6.79 -10.58
N LEU A 108 2.76 -6.82 -9.27
CA LEU A 108 3.48 -7.63 -8.29
C LEU A 108 2.72 -8.94 -7.92
N GLU A 109 1.72 -9.38 -8.69
CA GLU A 109 0.69 -10.36 -8.30
C GLU A 109 1.22 -11.70 -7.73
N ASN A 110 2.48 -12.08 -7.99
CA ASN A 110 3.06 -13.35 -7.56
C ASN A 110 3.97 -13.29 -6.30
N THR A 111 4.00 -12.18 -5.56
CA THR A 111 5.29 -11.80 -4.92
C THR A 111 5.30 -11.64 -3.42
N ILE A 112 4.14 -11.75 -2.78
CA ILE A 112 4.11 -12.00 -1.35
C ILE A 112 3.64 -13.44 -1.25
N ASN A 113 4.37 -14.28 -0.52
CA ASN A 113 3.83 -15.56 -0.03
C ASN A 113 2.56 -15.37 0.83
N SER A 114 2.03 -14.15 0.96
CA SER A 114 0.67 -13.91 1.38
C SER A 114 -0.27 -14.11 0.19
N SER A 115 -0.94 -15.24 0.22
CA SER A 115 -2.23 -15.49 -0.42
C SER A 115 -3.34 -14.56 0.07
N GLU A 116 -2.99 -13.45 0.75
CA GLU A 116 -3.94 -12.61 1.45
C GLU A 116 -4.68 -11.69 0.48
N PRO A 117 -6.01 -11.81 0.42
CA PRO A 117 -6.82 -11.01 -0.47
C PRO A 117 -6.93 -9.57 0.04
N ILE A 118 -6.94 -8.60 -0.88
CA ILE A 118 -7.35 -7.21 -0.62
C ILE A 118 -8.88 -7.17 -0.69
N ILE A 119 -9.52 -7.01 0.47
CA ILE A 119 -10.98 -6.98 0.60
C ILE A 119 -11.48 -5.56 0.93
N SER A 120 -10.62 -4.76 1.55
CA SER A 120 -10.94 -3.47 2.15
C SER A 120 -9.86 -2.44 1.86
N LYS A 121 -10.20 -1.16 2.08
CA LYS A 121 -9.23 -0.07 1.98
C LYS A 121 -8.05 -0.22 2.96
N SER A 122 -8.29 -0.77 4.15
CA SER A 122 -7.20 -1.04 5.11
C SER A 122 -6.19 -2.04 4.57
N ASP A 123 -6.62 -3.04 3.79
CA ASP A 123 -5.71 -4.03 3.20
C ASP A 123 -4.77 -3.39 2.18
N ILE A 124 -5.24 -2.37 1.45
CA ILE A 124 -4.38 -1.57 0.56
C ILE A 124 -3.31 -0.82 1.36
N SER A 125 -3.70 -0.16 2.46
CA SER A 125 -2.73 0.49 3.35
C SER A 125 -1.72 -0.52 3.87
N ILE A 126 -2.16 -1.73 4.25
CA ILE A 126 -1.29 -2.81 4.70
C ILE A 126 -0.25 -3.17 3.65
N PHE A 127 -0.68 -3.37 2.41
CA PHE A 127 0.20 -3.64 1.27
C PHE A 127 1.20 -2.51 1.02
N ILE A 128 0.73 -1.26 1.00
CA ILE A 128 1.59 -0.08 0.85
C ILE A 128 2.66 -0.05 1.95
N HIS A 129 2.28 -0.35 3.18
CA HIS A 129 3.21 -0.38 4.31
C HIS A 129 4.31 -1.43 4.11
N ASP A 130 3.96 -2.63 3.68
CA ASP A 130 4.94 -3.70 3.44
C ASP A 130 5.88 -3.33 2.29
N VAL A 131 5.34 -2.74 1.22
CA VAL A 131 6.14 -2.28 0.10
C VAL A 131 7.06 -1.14 0.50
N ILE A 132 6.65 -0.15 1.30
CA ILE A 132 7.49 1.02 1.59
C ILE A 132 8.45 0.76 2.74
N PHE A 133 7.92 0.33 3.88
CA PHE A 133 8.63 0.38 5.15
C PHE A 133 9.40 -0.90 5.44
N ASN A 134 9.08 -2.03 4.80
CA ASN A 134 9.87 -3.24 5.02
C ASN A 134 11.26 -3.11 4.38
N LYS A 135 12.30 -3.03 5.22
CA LYS A 135 13.69 -2.97 4.79
C LYS A 135 14.14 -4.24 4.08
N LYS A 136 13.69 -5.41 4.56
CA LYS A 136 14.07 -6.72 4.01
C LYS A 136 13.41 -7.02 2.66
N LEU A 137 12.33 -6.31 2.31
CA LEU A 137 11.65 -6.47 1.03
C LEU A 137 12.28 -5.60 -0.05
N LEU A 138 12.82 -6.27 -1.05
CA LEU A 138 13.27 -5.71 -2.32
C LEU A 138 12.23 -5.90 -3.42
N ILE A 139 12.33 -5.09 -4.47
CA ILE A 139 11.56 -5.28 -5.70
C ILE A 139 12.56 -5.52 -6.84
N LEU A 140 12.57 -6.74 -7.37
CA LEU A 140 13.40 -7.23 -8.47
C LEU A 140 12.50 -7.76 -9.58
N ASP A 141 12.69 -7.34 -10.83
CA ASP A 141 11.91 -7.82 -11.98
C ASP A 141 10.38 -7.81 -11.77
N LYS A 142 9.87 -6.72 -11.18
CA LYS A 142 8.46 -6.57 -10.79
C LYS A 142 8.01 -7.65 -9.80
N LYS A 143 8.94 -8.12 -8.96
CA LYS A 143 8.71 -9.09 -7.91
C LYS A 143 9.26 -8.64 -6.58
N ILE A 144 8.44 -8.72 -5.55
CA ILE A 144 8.89 -8.60 -4.16
C ILE A 144 9.71 -9.84 -3.79
N VAL A 145 10.90 -9.65 -3.24
CA VAL A 145 11.81 -10.70 -2.78
C VAL A 145 12.35 -10.31 -1.39
N GLU A 146 12.49 -11.30 -0.50
CA GLU A 146 13.16 -11.12 0.79
C GLU A 146 14.66 -11.36 0.64
N GLU A 147 15.48 -10.41 1.10
CA GLU A 147 16.94 -10.49 0.99
C GLU A 147 17.66 -10.08 2.28
N ASN A 148 18.91 -10.52 2.43
CA ASN A 148 19.77 -10.31 3.60
C ASN A 148 20.86 -9.23 3.41
N SER A 149 20.77 -8.33 2.42
CA SER A 149 21.86 -7.42 2.03
C SER A 149 21.65 -5.93 2.41
N ASN A 150 22.70 -5.10 2.38
CA ASN A 150 22.70 -3.73 2.94
C ASN A 150 22.38 -2.58 1.94
N SER A 151 22.39 -2.78 0.62
CA SER A 151 22.18 -1.69 -0.37
C SER A 151 20.72 -1.48 -0.81
N GLN A 152 19.77 -2.02 -0.04
CA GLN A 152 18.39 -2.29 -0.47
C GLN A 152 17.56 -1.03 -0.80
N VAL A 153 17.74 0.04 -0.02
CA VAL A 153 16.94 1.28 -0.16
C VAL A 153 17.19 1.97 -1.51
N LYS A 154 18.44 1.99 -2.00
CA LYS A 154 18.78 2.63 -3.28
C LYS A 154 18.21 1.84 -4.46
N LEU A 155 18.34 0.52 -4.44
CA LEU A 155 17.81 -0.35 -5.49
C LEU A 155 16.28 -0.23 -5.58
N LYS A 156 15.60 -0.29 -4.43
CA LYS A 156 14.16 -0.11 -4.33
C LYS A 156 13.68 1.22 -4.89
N LYS A 157 14.41 2.33 -4.65
CA LYS A 157 14.13 3.64 -5.25
C LYS A 157 14.16 3.61 -6.77
N ILE A 158 15.17 2.94 -7.36
CA ILE A 158 15.31 2.82 -8.82
C ILE A 158 14.14 2.03 -9.39
N THR A 159 13.82 0.86 -8.81
CA THR A 159 12.71 0.02 -9.29
C THR A 159 11.37 0.72 -9.21
N LEU A 160 11.08 1.39 -8.09
CA LEU A 160 9.84 2.15 -7.91
C LEU A 160 9.71 3.31 -8.92
N LYS A 161 10.82 3.93 -9.31
CA LYS A 161 10.82 4.96 -10.36
C LYS A 161 10.42 4.36 -11.70
N SER A 162 11.02 3.24 -12.11
CA SER A 162 10.67 2.56 -13.36
C SER A 162 9.20 2.11 -13.38
N LEU A 163 8.70 1.60 -12.25
CA LEU A 163 7.28 1.22 -12.12
C LEU A 163 6.34 2.41 -12.20
N LYS A 164 6.70 3.55 -11.60
CA LYS A 164 5.95 4.79 -11.72
C LYS A 164 5.86 5.24 -13.17
N ASP A 165 6.98 5.23 -13.89
CA ASP A 165 7.02 5.65 -15.29
C ASP A 165 6.13 4.73 -16.16
N ALA A 166 6.16 3.42 -15.91
CA ALA A 166 5.26 2.47 -16.55
C ALA A 166 3.78 2.74 -16.26
N TYR A 167 3.42 2.99 -14.99
CA TYR A 167 2.05 3.34 -14.59
C TYR A 167 1.58 4.62 -15.29
N LEU A 168 2.41 5.66 -15.33
CA LEU A 168 2.04 6.93 -15.97
C LEU A 168 1.81 6.78 -17.48
N LEU A 169 2.56 5.89 -18.14
CA LEU A 169 2.40 5.62 -19.57
C LEU A 169 1.16 4.80 -19.89
N SER A 170 0.76 3.90 -18.99
CA SER A 170 -0.41 3.04 -19.19
C SER A 170 -1.71 3.62 -18.61
N GLN A 171 -1.64 4.73 -17.88
CA GLN A 171 -2.79 5.31 -17.20
C GLN A 171 -3.87 5.79 -18.19
N VAL A 172 -5.07 5.21 -18.07
CA VAL A 172 -6.24 5.63 -18.84
C VAL A 172 -6.73 7.00 -18.36
N ASN A 173 -6.97 7.91 -19.32
CA ASN A 173 -7.35 9.29 -19.01
C ASN A 173 -8.80 9.39 -18.54
N SER A 174 -9.08 10.42 -17.73
CA SER A 174 -10.43 10.72 -17.23
C SER A 174 -11.46 10.92 -18.36
N LYS A 175 -11.02 11.37 -19.54
CA LYS A 175 -11.86 11.55 -20.73
C LYS A 175 -12.38 10.22 -21.27
N ASP A 176 -11.56 9.17 -21.24
CA ASP A 176 -11.87 7.85 -21.79
C ASP A 176 -12.83 7.07 -20.87
N ILE A 177 -12.91 7.47 -19.61
CA ILE A 177 -13.77 6.86 -18.58
C ILE A 177 -14.95 7.76 -18.17
N LYS A 178 -15.27 8.81 -18.94
CA LYS A 178 -16.44 9.68 -18.66
C LYS A 178 -17.74 8.90 -18.53
N TRP A 179 -17.87 7.84 -19.31
CA TRP A 179 -19.02 6.95 -19.24
C TRP A 179 -19.13 6.26 -17.86
N LEU A 180 -18.02 5.97 -17.19
CA LEU A 180 -18.01 5.31 -15.88
C LEU A 180 -18.27 6.30 -14.73
N THR A 181 -17.87 7.57 -14.88
CA THR A 181 -17.84 8.57 -13.81
C THR A 181 -18.96 9.62 -13.88
N SER A 182 -19.87 9.57 -14.87
CA SER A 182 -20.99 10.49 -15.02
C SER A 182 -21.99 10.45 -13.84
N LYS A 183 -22.46 11.63 -13.38
CA LYS A 183 -23.18 11.82 -12.10
C LYS A 183 -24.57 11.16 -11.96
N SER A 184 -25.27 10.83 -13.04
CA SER A 184 -26.58 10.18 -12.93
C SER A 184 -26.40 8.67 -12.65
N ASN A 185 -26.49 8.26 -11.39
CA ASN A 185 -26.43 6.86 -10.92
C ASN A 185 -25.05 6.18 -10.94
N SER A 186 -23.98 6.92 -10.65
CA SER A 186 -22.60 6.40 -10.69
C SER A 186 -22.39 5.18 -9.78
N SER A 187 -22.96 5.14 -8.58
CA SER A 187 -22.79 4.02 -7.62
C SER A 187 -23.36 2.70 -8.14
N VAL A 188 -24.63 2.71 -8.56
CA VAL A 188 -25.32 1.55 -9.15
C VAL A 188 -24.59 1.10 -10.43
N LYS A 189 -24.17 2.05 -11.26
CA LYS A 189 -23.43 1.78 -12.49
C LYS A 189 -22.07 1.13 -12.23
N ILE A 190 -21.28 1.67 -11.31
CA ILE A 190 -19.97 1.10 -10.91
C ILE A 190 -20.17 -0.33 -10.40
N ASN A 191 -21.17 -0.56 -9.54
CA ASN A 191 -21.45 -1.89 -9.01
C ASN A 191 -21.86 -2.88 -10.10
N HIS A 192 -22.73 -2.48 -11.01
CA HIS A 192 -23.13 -3.30 -12.15
C HIS A 192 -21.94 -3.66 -13.04
N ILE A 193 -21.11 -2.67 -13.40
CA ILE A 193 -19.92 -2.87 -14.24
C ILE A 193 -18.89 -3.75 -13.52
N TYR A 194 -18.66 -3.52 -12.23
CA TYR A 194 -17.76 -4.31 -11.42
C TYR A 194 -18.19 -5.78 -11.38
N GLN A 195 -19.47 -6.04 -11.10
CA GLN A 195 -20.03 -7.39 -11.15
C GLN A 195 -19.93 -8.01 -12.55
N TYR A 196 -20.14 -7.22 -13.60
CA TYR A 196 -20.02 -7.67 -14.99
C TYR A 196 -18.57 -8.04 -15.34
N MET A 197 -17.60 -7.17 -15.06
CA MET A 197 -16.16 -7.42 -15.27
C MET A 197 -15.64 -8.59 -14.43
N ASN A 198 -16.17 -8.74 -13.21
CA ASN A 198 -15.87 -9.89 -12.36
C ASN A 198 -16.46 -11.21 -12.89
N LYS A 199 -17.46 -11.15 -13.78
CA LYS A 199 -18.04 -12.32 -14.48
C LYS A 199 -17.42 -12.54 -15.87
N LEU A 200 -16.67 -11.57 -16.42
CA LEU A 200 -16.14 -11.58 -17.79
C LEU A 200 -15.07 -12.67 -18.05
N HIS A 201 -14.67 -13.46 -17.04
CA HIS A 201 -14.09 -14.80 -17.22
C HIS A 201 -14.88 -15.66 -18.21
N ASP A 202 -16.18 -15.39 -18.32
CA ASP A 202 -17.12 -16.13 -19.12
C ASP A 202 -17.23 -15.61 -20.57
N LEU A 203 -16.40 -14.69 -21.08
CA LEU A 203 -16.49 -14.27 -22.50
C LEU A 203 -16.20 -15.42 -23.46
N ASN A 204 -15.19 -16.22 -23.15
CA ASN A 204 -14.87 -17.43 -23.92
C ASN A 204 -16.00 -18.46 -23.82
N ASN A 205 -16.66 -18.55 -22.67
CA ASN A 205 -17.83 -19.40 -22.47
C ASN A 205 -19.11 -18.83 -23.08
N LEU A 206 -19.31 -17.51 -23.16
CA LEU A 206 -20.42 -16.84 -23.84
C LEU A 206 -20.28 -16.99 -25.35
N ARG A 207 -19.06 -16.86 -25.87
CA ARG A 207 -18.72 -17.10 -27.28
C ARG A 207 -18.91 -18.58 -27.63
N ARG A 208 -18.32 -19.49 -26.85
CA ARG A 208 -18.50 -20.94 -27.01
C ARG A 208 -19.95 -21.40 -26.79
N ASN A 209 -20.71 -20.80 -25.86
CA ASN A 209 -22.13 -21.11 -25.64
C ASN A 209 -23.02 -20.53 -26.74
N LYS A 210 -22.68 -19.38 -27.35
CA LYS A 210 -23.35 -18.90 -28.57
C LYS A 210 -23.05 -19.80 -29.77
N GLU A 211 -21.84 -20.31 -29.88
CA GLU A 211 -21.42 -21.24 -30.94
C GLU A 211 -21.99 -22.66 -30.72
N SER A 212 -22.09 -23.15 -29.48
CA SER A 212 -22.62 -24.48 -29.13
C SER A 212 -24.15 -24.53 -29.08
N LYS A 213 -24.84 -23.44 -28.69
CA LYS A 213 -26.32 -23.35 -28.84
C LYS A 213 -26.78 -23.49 -30.29
N LYS A 214 -25.91 -23.24 -31.27
CA LYS A 214 -26.20 -23.49 -32.70
C LYS A 214 -26.04 -24.96 -33.11
N LYS A 215 -25.43 -25.81 -32.29
CA LYS A 215 -25.16 -27.22 -32.61
C LYS A 215 -25.43 -28.11 -31.39
N ASN A 216 -26.70 -28.52 -31.25
CA ASN A 216 -27.21 -29.67 -30.47
C ASN A 216 -26.85 -29.78 -28.97
N GLY A 217 -27.87 -29.66 -28.10
CA GLY A 217 -27.95 -30.31 -26.78
C GLY A 217 -26.70 -30.25 -25.88
N GLY A 218 -26.38 -29.07 -25.34
CA GLY A 218 -25.08 -28.78 -24.73
C GLY A 218 -24.72 -29.57 -23.45
N ARG A 219 -23.57 -30.25 -23.48
CA ARG A 219 -22.76 -30.56 -22.29
C ARG A 219 -21.98 -29.31 -21.86
N LYS A 220 -22.11 -28.89 -20.60
CA LYS A 220 -21.27 -27.85 -20.00
C LYS A 220 -19.82 -28.36 -19.91
N THR A 221 -18.89 -27.69 -20.59
CA THR A 221 -17.45 -27.97 -20.50
C THR A 221 -16.86 -27.28 -19.28
N ASN A 222 -15.94 -27.97 -18.59
CA ASN A 222 -15.24 -27.44 -17.41
C ASN A 222 -14.32 -26.26 -17.79
N ILE A 223 -14.35 -25.23 -16.94
CA ILE A 223 -13.62 -23.97 -17.10
C ILE A 223 -12.11 -24.24 -16.98
N ASN A 224 -11.35 -24.00 -18.04
CA ASN A 224 -9.90 -23.95 -17.96
C ASN A 224 -9.48 -22.60 -17.35
N LYS A 225 -9.14 -22.60 -16.06
CA LYS A 225 -8.79 -21.39 -15.28
C LYS A 225 -7.45 -20.76 -15.71
N ALA A 226 -6.59 -21.50 -16.40
CA ALA A 226 -5.20 -21.11 -16.65
C ALA A 226 -4.99 -20.10 -17.81
N GLY A 227 -6.05 -19.66 -18.50
CA GLY A 227 -5.94 -18.78 -19.67
C GLY A 227 -7.06 -17.75 -19.82
N CYS A 228 -7.76 -17.41 -18.74
CA CYS A 228 -8.79 -16.38 -18.77
C CYS A 228 -8.15 -14.99 -18.73
N GLN A 229 -8.32 -14.19 -19.78
CA GLN A 229 -8.13 -12.73 -19.70
C GLN A 229 -9.25 -12.20 -18.81
N GLN A 230 -9.00 -12.11 -17.50
CA GLN A 230 -9.95 -11.54 -16.56
C GLN A 230 -10.04 -10.04 -16.87
N ALA A 231 -11.22 -9.54 -17.24
CA ALA A 231 -11.38 -8.10 -17.47
C ALA A 231 -11.04 -7.28 -16.21
N LEU A 232 -11.30 -7.86 -15.05
CA LEU A 232 -10.83 -7.39 -13.75
C LEU A 232 -9.64 -8.27 -13.34
N ILE A 233 -8.44 -7.72 -13.35
CA ILE A 233 -7.19 -8.45 -13.07
C ILE A 233 -7.10 -8.73 -11.57
N CYS A 234 -6.54 -9.87 -11.16
CA CYS A 234 -6.51 -10.30 -9.75
C CYS A 234 -7.92 -10.42 -9.11
N SER A 235 -8.98 -10.73 -9.88
CA SER A 235 -10.36 -10.70 -9.34
C SER A 235 -10.64 -11.69 -8.20
N ASP A 236 -9.81 -12.71 -8.06
CA ASP A 236 -9.79 -13.70 -7.00
C ASP A 236 -9.08 -13.21 -5.73
N THR A 237 -8.14 -12.29 -5.85
CA THR A 237 -7.35 -11.76 -4.73
C THR A 237 -7.66 -10.29 -4.38
N ILE A 238 -8.35 -9.54 -5.25
CA ILE A 238 -8.74 -8.15 -5.01
C ILE A 238 -10.26 -8.04 -5.19
N LYS A 239 -11.02 -7.89 -4.10
CA LYS A 239 -12.48 -7.86 -4.18
C LYS A 239 -13.12 -6.96 -3.12
N PHE A 240 -13.90 -5.99 -3.55
CA PHE A 240 -14.54 -5.03 -2.64
C PHE A 240 -16.04 -5.27 -2.44
N LYS A 241 -16.53 -4.93 -1.24
CA LYS A 241 -17.96 -4.96 -0.90
C LYS A 241 -18.77 -4.04 -1.81
N GLU A 242 -20.06 -4.32 -1.97
CA GLU A 242 -20.95 -3.54 -2.84
C GLU A 242 -21.17 -2.10 -2.39
N THR A 243 -21.07 -1.88 -1.09
CA THR A 243 -21.12 -0.55 -0.49
C THR A 243 -19.86 0.27 -0.77
N ASP A 244 -18.74 -0.35 -1.16
CA ASP A 244 -17.47 0.34 -1.41
C ASP A 244 -17.26 0.63 -2.90
N THR A 245 -18.14 1.49 -3.44
CA THR A 245 -18.10 1.87 -4.85
C THR A 245 -16.82 2.61 -5.23
N ALA A 246 -16.17 3.29 -4.27
CA ALA A 246 -14.91 3.99 -4.51
C ALA A 246 -13.77 3.00 -4.80
N MET A 247 -13.59 1.98 -3.96
CA MET A 247 -12.54 0.98 -4.20
C MET A 247 -12.86 0.11 -5.42
N ARG A 248 -14.13 -0.21 -5.68
CA ARG A 248 -14.54 -0.90 -6.92
C ARG A 248 -14.17 -0.12 -8.16
N LEU A 249 -14.38 1.20 -8.15
CA LEU A 249 -13.95 2.09 -9.23
C LEU A 249 -12.42 2.06 -9.37
N SER A 250 -11.68 2.24 -8.28
CA SER A 250 -10.21 2.19 -8.29
C SER A 250 -9.68 0.88 -8.86
N HIS A 251 -10.31 -0.25 -8.53
CA HIS A 251 -9.94 -1.55 -9.09
C HIS A 251 -10.23 -1.62 -10.60
N ILE A 252 -11.44 -1.24 -11.05
CA ILE A 252 -11.75 -1.20 -12.50
C ILE A 252 -10.70 -0.38 -13.25
N LEU A 253 -10.38 0.81 -12.74
CA LEU A 253 -9.42 1.70 -13.37
C LEU A 253 -8.00 1.14 -13.34
N ALA A 254 -7.57 0.56 -12.23
CA ALA A 254 -6.26 -0.09 -12.14
C ALA A 254 -6.14 -1.29 -13.09
N SER A 255 -7.21 -2.07 -13.27
CA SER A 255 -7.23 -3.15 -14.27
C SER A 255 -7.14 -2.60 -15.69
N LEU A 256 -7.82 -1.49 -15.99
CA LEU A 256 -7.71 -0.84 -17.30
C LEU A 256 -6.31 -0.28 -17.56
N ASP A 257 -5.64 0.28 -16.54
CA ASP A 257 -4.27 0.77 -16.64
C ASP A 257 -3.22 -0.34 -16.80
N TYR A 258 -3.58 -1.58 -16.52
CA TYR A 258 -2.66 -2.69 -16.63
C TYR A 258 -2.63 -3.28 -18.05
N TRP A 259 -3.76 -3.23 -18.76
CA TRP A 259 -3.91 -3.71 -20.14
C TRP A 259 -3.20 -2.82 -21.15
#